data_AF-A0A1F7ZMD3-F1
#
_entry.id   AF-A0A1F7ZMD3-F1
#
_cell.length_a   1.000
_cell.length_b   1.000
_cell.length_c   1.000
_cell.angle_alpha   90.00
_cell.angle_beta   90.00
_cell.angle_gamma   90.00
#
_symmetry.space_group_name_H-M   'P 1'
#
loop_
_entity.id
_entity.type
_entity.pdbx_description
1 polymer ?
#
loop_
_entity_poly.entity_id
_entity_poly.type
_entity_poly.pdbx_seq_one_letter_code
_entity_poly.pdbx_strand_id
1 'polypeptide(L)'
;MTESNTPLIFVTGNKNKVLEVKAILGPTATLEVLDINLPEIQGSVEEITREKCRAAAETGWIVPARGVSSFGWEPIFEVEGEGVTLAEMEVEKKNGLSHRFKALVKFRKWLLGTRGPV
;
A
#
# COMPACT_ATOMS: atom_id res chain seq x y z
N MET A 1 -32.97 2.39 10.53
CA MET A 1 -31.71 1.86 11.10
C MET A 1 -30.70 2.97 10.97
N THR A 2 -30.17 3.48 12.07
CA THR A 2 -29.30 4.66 12.12
C THR A 2 -27.98 4.35 11.43
N GLU A 3 -27.74 4.97 10.26
CA GLU A 3 -26.39 5.05 9.68
C GLU A 3 -25.52 5.78 10.70
N SER A 4 -24.71 5.03 11.45
CA SER A 4 -23.71 5.62 12.32
C SER A 4 -22.68 6.28 11.42
N ASN A 5 -22.76 7.60 11.29
CA ASN A 5 -21.79 8.45 10.60
C ASN A 5 -20.49 8.55 11.43
N THR A 6 -19.96 7.40 11.87
CA THR A 6 -18.77 7.31 12.70
C THR A 6 -17.57 7.60 11.81
N PRO A 7 -16.76 8.63 12.14
CA PRO A 7 -15.58 8.95 11.35
C PRO A 7 -14.58 7.80 11.41
N LEU A 8 -13.92 7.54 10.27
CA LEU A 8 -12.77 6.65 10.20
C LEU A 8 -11.55 7.39 10.73
N ILE A 9 -10.99 6.91 11.83
CA ILE A 9 -9.74 7.44 12.39
C ILE A 9 -8.57 6.74 11.70
N PHE A 10 -7.75 7.50 10.98
CA PHE A 10 -6.53 7.02 10.35
C PHE A 10 -5.31 7.48 11.15
N VAL A 11 -4.67 6.53 11.82
CA VAL A 11 -3.55 6.81 12.70
C VAL A 11 -2.24 6.87 11.90
N THR A 12 -1.73 8.07 11.64
CA THR A 12 -0.42 8.27 11.00
C THR A 12 0.07 9.72 11.10
N GLY A 13 1.38 9.91 11.28
CA GLY A 13 2.05 11.21 11.10
C GLY A 13 2.53 11.48 9.66
N ASN A 14 2.41 10.51 8.75
CA ASN A 14 2.91 10.66 7.38
C ASN A 14 1.85 11.32 6.46
N LYS A 15 2.08 12.59 6.11
CA LYS A 15 1.19 13.37 5.23
C LYS A 15 0.95 12.73 3.87
N ASN A 16 1.94 12.06 3.28
CA ASN A 16 1.79 11.39 1.99
C ASN A 16 0.85 10.19 2.08
N LYS A 17 0.89 9.42 3.19
CA LYS A 17 -0.07 8.33 3.44
C LYS A 17 -1.50 8.87 3.58
N VAL A 18 -1.67 10.02 4.23
CA VAL A 18 -2.98 10.67 4.36
C VAL A 18 -3.54 11.06 2.99
N LEU A 19 -2.71 11.69 2.14
CA LEU A 19 -3.13 12.09 0.79
C LEU A 19 -3.52 10.87 -0.06
N GLU A 20 -2.74 9.79 0.02
CA GLU A 20 -3.00 8.54 -0.69
C GLU A 20 -4.34 7.90 -0.27
N VAL A 21 -4.59 7.78 1.04
CA VAL A 21 -5.84 7.21 1.56
C VAL A 21 -7.04 8.07 1.14
N LYS A 22 -6.93 9.40 1.24
CA LYS A 22 -8.00 10.31 0.80
C LYS A 22 -8.31 10.15 -0.68
N ALA A 23 -7.29 10.05 -1.53
CA ALA A 23 -7.46 9.86 -2.97
C ALA A 23 -8.17 8.54 -3.30
N ILE A 24 -7.87 7.46 -2.56
CA ILE A 24 -8.45 6.14 -2.83
C ILE A 24 -9.85 5.99 -2.24
N LEU A 25 -10.09 6.42 -1.00
CA LEU A 25 -11.40 6.31 -0.33
C LEU A 25 -12.44 7.30 -0.87
N GLY A 26 -11.99 8.43 -1.43
CA GLY A 26 -12.87 9.47 -1.94
C GLY A 26 -13.78 10.07 -0.86
N PRO A 27 -14.91 10.70 -1.23
CA PRO A 27 -15.82 11.34 -0.29
C PRO A 27 -16.63 10.35 0.56
N THR A 28 -16.33 9.05 0.47
CA THR A 28 -17.20 7.99 0.98
C THR A 28 -17.07 7.73 2.47
N ALA A 29 -16.10 8.35 3.14
CA ALA A 29 -15.98 8.32 4.58
C ALA A 29 -15.32 9.60 5.10
N THR A 30 -15.80 10.08 6.25
CA THR A 30 -15.13 11.13 7.00
C THR A 30 -13.83 10.58 7.58
N LEU A 31 -12.68 11.09 7.12
CA LEU A 31 -11.36 10.65 7.56
C LEU A 31 -10.78 11.63 8.57
N GLU A 32 -10.66 11.21 9.83
CA GLU A 32 -9.95 11.95 10.86
C GLU A 32 -8.51 11.42 10.97
N VAL A 33 -7.52 12.31 10.89
CA VAL A 33 -6.11 11.91 11.00
C VAL A 33 -5.67 12.10 12.44
N LEU A 34 -5.16 11.02 13.02
CA LEU A 34 -4.67 11.02 14.38
C LEU A 34 -3.17 10.70 14.38
N ASP A 35 -2.35 11.68 14.75
CA ASP A 35 -0.91 11.49 14.86
C ASP A 35 -0.57 11.03 16.28
N ILE A 36 -0.71 9.72 16.50
CA ILE A 36 -0.33 9.08 17.77
C ILE A 36 0.83 8.13 17.50
N ASN A 37 1.84 8.20 18.38
CA ASN A 37 2.93 7.26 18.40
C ASN A 37 2.45 5.94 19.02
N LEU A 38 2.10 4.97 18.17
CA LEU A 38 1.75 3.62 18.59
C LEU A 38 3.02 2.75 18.61
N PRO A 39 3.15 1.80 19.55
CA PRO A 39 4.18 0.78 19.45
C PRO A 39 4.08 0.06 18.10
N GLU A 40 5.15 0.12 17.30
CA GLU A 40 5.21 -0.65 16.06
C GLU A 40 5.34 -2.13 16.41
N ILE A 41 4.21 -2.83 16.50
CA ILE A 41 4.20 -4.29 16.58
C ILE A 41 4.59 -4.81 15.20
N GLN A 42 5.88 -5.00 14.97
CA GLN A 42 6.39 -5.73 13.82
C GLN A 42 6.46 -7.22 14.17
N GLY A 43 5.99 -8.09 13.27
CA GLY A 43 6.24 -9.53 13.38
C GLY A 43 7.73 -9.85 13.36
N SER A 44 8.10 -11.14 13.42
CA SER A 44 9.51 -11.50 13.25
C SER A 44 10.02 -10.99 11.90
N VAL A 45 11.27 -10.52 11.87
CA VAL A 45 11.90 -10.02 10.64
C VAL A 45 11.82 -11.08 9.55
N GLU A 46 11.94 -12.35 9.94
CA GLU A 46 11.85 -13.52 9.08
C GLU A 46 10.47 -13.66 8.44
N GLU A 47 9.38 -13.48 9.18
CA GLU A 47 8.01 -13.60 8.66
C GLU A 47 7.69 -12.46 7.70
N ILE A 48 8.00 -11.22 8.09
CA ILE A 48 7.82 -10.03 7.24
C ILE A 48 8.64 -10.16 5.96
N THR A 49 9.90 -10.59 6.08
CA THR A 49 10.78 -10.75 4.93
C THR A 49 10.30 -11.87 4.02
N ARG A 50 9.89 -13.02 4.56
CA ARG A 50 9.38 -14.16 3.78
C ARG A 50 8.15 -13.81 2.99
N GLU A 51 7.13 -13.21 3.61
CA GLU A 51 5.89 -12.87 2.93
C GLU A 51 6.10 -11.78 1.88
N LYS A 52 6.98 -10.79 2.16
CA LYS A 52 7.39 -9.81 1.15
C LYS A 52 8.12 -10.46 -0.01
N CYS A 53 9.09 -11.34 0.25
CA CYS A 53 9.82 -12.08 -0.78
C CYS A 53 8.88 -12.96 -1.61
N ARG A 54 7.89 -13.61 -0.99
CA ARG A 54 6.91 -14.45 -1.69
C ARG A 54 6.01 -13.62 -2.60
N ALA A 55 5.42 -12.54 -2.07
CA ALA A 55 4.57 -11.66 -2.86
C ALA A 55 5.35 -10.94 -3.98
N ALA A 56 6.63 -10.62 -3.73
CA ALA A 56 7.55 -10.10 -4.73
C ALA A 56 7.87 -11.15 -5.80
N ALA A 57 8.18 -12.40 -5.43
CA ALA A 57 8.46 -13.49 -6.38
C ALA A 57 7.27 -13.84 -7.28
N GLU A 58 6.04 -13.64 -6.82
CA GLU A 58 4.83 -13.77 -7.65
C GLU A 58 4.64 -12.63 -8.67
N THR A 59 5.48 -11.59 -8.61
CA THR A 59 5.29 -10.35 -9.40
C THR A 59 6.58 -9.79 -10.03
N GLY A 60 7.72 -10.51 -9.94
CA GLY A 60 8.99 -10.01 -10.45
C GLY A 60 10.24 -10.79 -10.02
N TRP A 61 11.39 -10.21 -10.32
CA TRP A 61 12.72 -10.83 -10.20
C TRP A 61 13.69 -9.93 -9.45
N ILE A 62 14.65 -10.53 -8.74
CA ILE A 62 15.79 -9.78 -8.19
C ILE A 62 16.87 -9.64 -9.27
N VAL A 63 17.28 -8.41 -9.53
CA VAL A 63 18.23 -8.04 -10.60
C VAL A 63 19.34 -7.13 -10.07
N PRO A 64 20.46 -6.95 -10.80
CA PRO A 64 21.43 -5.91 -10.46
C PRO A 64 20.76 -4.53 -10.36
N ALA A 65 21.21 -3.72 -9.41
CA ALA A 65 20.58 -2.44 -9.09
C ALA A 65 20.54 -1.48 -10.29
N ARG A 66 19.37 -0.94 -10.62
CA ARG A 66 19.16 0.09 -11.66
C ARG A 66 18.12 1.13 -11.24
N GLY A 67 18.20 2.34 -11.78
CA GLY A 67 17.30 3.46 -11.47
C GLY A 67 17.68 4.27 -10.23
N VAL A 68 16.99 5.39 -10.02
CA VAL A 68 17.19 6.27 -8.86
C VAL A 68 16.18 5.88 -7.78
N SER A 69 16.65 5.25 -6.71
CA SER A 69 15.77 4.83 -5.61
C SER A 69 15.22 6.02 -4.85
N SER A 70 13.91 6.01 -4.63
CA SER A 70 13.28 6.85 -3.63
C SER A 70 13.24 6.18 -2.26
N PHE A 71 13.33 4.84 -2.21
CA PHE A 71 13.18 4.07 -0.99
C PHE A 71 13.65 2.61 -1.13
N GLY A 72 14.45 2.12 -0.16
CA GLY A 72 14.68 0.68 0.06
C GLY A 72 15.20 -0.10 -1.15
N TRP A 73 14.53 -1.22 -1.45
CA TRP A 73 14.94 -2.28 -2.38
C TRP A 73 14.45 -2.07 -3.83
N GLU A 74 13.85 -0.92 -4.13
CA GLU A 74 13.30 -0.60 -5.46
C GLU A 74 14.28 -0.81 -6.63
N PRO A 75 15.59 -0.51 -6.51
CA PRO A 75 16.53 -0.68 -7.62
C PRO A 75 16.83 -2.12 -7.99
N ILE A 76 16.59 -3.07 -7.09
CA ILE A 76 16.99 -4.48 -7.29
C ILE A 76 15.80 -5.38 -7.62
N PHE A 77 14.59 -4.83 -7.76
CA PHE A 77 13.39 -5.59 -8.05
C PHE A 77 12.78 -5.16 -9.38
N GLU A 78 12.83 -6.06 -10.36
CA GLU A 78 12.26 -5.92 -11.70
C GLU A 78 10.85 -6.52 -11.74
N VAL A 79 9.87 -5.76 -12.20
CA VAL A 79 8.48 -6.23 -12.27
C VAL A 79 8.28 -7.11 -13.50
N GLU A 80 7.64 -8.27 -13.31
CA GLU A 80 7.37 -9.19 -14.42
C GLU A 80 6.53 -8.52 -15.52
N GLY A 81 6.96 -8.68 -16.77
CA GLY A 81 6.28 -8.11 -17.94
C GLY A 81 6.55 -6.63 -18.21
N GLU A 82 7.34 -5.96 -17.37
CA GLU A 82 7.63 -4.52 -17.47
C GLU A 82 9.06 -4.23 -17.93
N GLY A 83 10.00 -5.15 -17.67
CA GLY A 83 11.40 -5.03 -18.07
C GLY A 83 12.17 -3.89 -17.39
N VAL A 84 11.61 -3.28 -16.35
CA VAL A 84 12.18 -2.17 -15.59
C VAL A 84 12.09 -2.44 -14.09
N THR A 85 13.03 -1.90 -13.32
CA THR A 85 12.97 -1.97 -11.85
C THR A 85 11.91 -1.03 -11.30
N LEU A 86 11.47 -1.25 -10.05
CA LEU A 86 10.56 -0.31 -9.37
C LEU A 86 11.16 1.10 -9.23
N ALA A 87 12.49 1.23 -9.22
CA ALA A 87 13.18 2.53 -9.19
C ALA A 87 13.24 3.21 -10.57
N GLU A 88 13.01 2.46 -11.65
CA GLU A 88 12.94 2.95 -13.03
C GLU A 88 11.48 3.22 -13.47
N MET A 89 10.49 2.79 -12.68
CA MET A 89 9.07 3.01 -12.97
C MET A 89 8.63 4.45 -12.68
N GLU A 90 7.81 4.98 -13.59
CA GLU A 90 7.03 6.21 -13.35
C GLU A 90 6.16 6.08 -12.10
N VAL A 91 6.14 7.15 -11.29
CA VAL A 91 5.52 7.16 -9.95
C VAL A 91 4.04 6.78 -10.02
N GLU A 92 3.33 7.25 -11.04
CA GLU A 92 1.90 6.95 -11.24
C GLU A 92 1.65 5.45 -11.45
N LYS A 93 2.47 4.82 -12.29
CA LYS A 93 2.37 3.38 -12.58
C LYS A 93 2.72 2.54 -11.36
N LYS A 94 3.78 2.92 -10.65
CA LYS A 94 4.21 2.29 -9.38
C LYS A 94 3.13 2.37 -8.30
N ASN A 95 2.47 3.52 -8.15
CA ASN A 95 1.43 3.71 -7.16
C ASN A 95 0.25 2.75 -7.36
N GLY A 96 -0.16 2.51 -8.62
CA GLY A 96 -1.25 1.57 -8.96
C GLY A 96 -0.92 0.09 -8.73
N LEU A 97 0.36 -0.27 -8.72
CA LEU A 97 0.82 -1.65 -8.51
C LEU A 97 1.12 -1.98 -7.04
N SER A 98 1.26 -0.96 -6.19
CA SER A 98 1.71 -1.14 -4.82
C SER A 98 0.75 -2.00 -3.99
N HIS A 99 1.32 -2.81 -3.06
CA HIS A 99 0.53 -3.57 -2.09
C HIS A 99 -0.41 -2.68 -1.27
N ARG A 100 0.02 -1.44 -1.02
CA ARG A 100 -0.77 -0.44 -0.30
C ARG A 100 -2.02 -0.03 -1.08
N PHE A 101 -1.87 0.27 -2.37
CA PHE A 101 -3.00 0.58 -3.24
C PHE A 101 -3.99 -0.60 -3.31
N LYS A 102 -3.48 -1.82 -3.55
CA LYS A 102 -4.31 -3.04 -3.59
C LYS A 102 -5.08 -3.26 -2.27
N ALA A 103 -4.43 -3.05 -1.12
CA ALA A 103 -5.06 -3.16 0.19
C ALA A 103 -6.15 -2.10 0.40
N LEU A 104 -5.87 -0.84 0.06
CA LEU A 104 -6.83 0.26 0.21
C LEU A 104 -8.04 0.12 -0.71
N VAL A 105 -7.87 -0.39 -1.94
CA VAL A 105 -8.99 -0.71 -2.84
C VAL A 105 -9.86 -1.82 -2.26
N LYS A 106 -9.28 -2.89 -1.72
CA LYS A 106 -10.04 -3.96 -1.05
C LYS A 106 -10.79 -3.42 0.17
N PHE A 107 -10.13 -2.60 0.99
CA PHE A 107 -10.75 -1.96 2.14
C PHE A 107 -11.93 -1.06 1.74
N ARG A 108 -11.78 -0.25 0.69
CA ARG A 108 -12.87 0.55 0.13
C ARG A 108 -14.05 -0.33 -0.28
N LYS A 109 -13.82 -1.42 -1.04
CA LYS A 109 -14.91 -2.32 -1.46
C LYS A 109 -15.67 -2.92 -0.27
N TRP A 110 -14.95 -3.33 0.78
CA TRP A 110 -15.55 -3.81 2.02
C TRP A 110 -16.37 -2.72 2.72
N LEU A 111 -15.82 -1.51 2.83
CA LEU A 111 -16.48 -0.35 3.45
C LEU A 111 -17.79 0.02 2.76
N LEU A 112 -17.86 -0.12 1.44
CA LEU A 112 -19.05 0.16 0.63
C LEU A 112 -20.08 -0.98 0.62
N GLY A 113 -19.85 -2.07 1.35
CA GLY A 113 -20.76 -3.21 1.38
C GLY A 113 -20.79 -4.03 0.08
N THR A 114 -19.93 -3.75 -0.90
CA THR A 114 -19.74 -4.61 -2.08
C THR A 114 -18.99 -5.87 -1.67
N ARG A 115 -19.71 -6.86 -1.12
CA ARG A 115 -19.20 -8.21 -0.90
C ARG A 115 -18.85 -8.82 -2.25
N GLY A 116 -17.56 -8.95 -2.56
CA GLY A 116 -17.11 -9.88 -3.59
C GLY A 116 -17.47 -11.31 -3.17
N PRO A 117 -17.74 -12.23 -4.12
CA PRO A 117 -18.05 -13.61 -3.78
C PRO A 117 -16.92 -14.20 -2.94
N VAL A 118 -17.29 -14.86 -1.85
CA VAL A 118 -16.41 -15.67 -1.00
C VAL A 118 -16.02 -16.93 -1.76
#